data_AF-A0A350M5C6-F1
#
_entry.id   AF-A0A350M5C6-F1
#
_cell.length_a   1.000
_cell.length_b   1.000
_cell.length_c   1.000
_cell.angle_alpha   90.00
_cell.angle_beta   90.00
_cell.angle_gamma   90.00
#
_symmetry.space_group_name_H-M   'P 1'
#
loop_
_entity.id
_entity.type
_entity.pdbx_description
1 polymer ?
#
loop_
_entity_poly.entity_id
_entity_poly.type
_entity_poly.pdbx_seq_one_letter_code
_entity_poly.pdbx_strand_id
1 'polypeptide(L)'
;MRPVFERHIFPTFDELTATGHEILDKEKAYLFISNHRDIVLDSYILNYFLFIEGFKSAEVAIGDNLLKDGWIKDLVRLNKCFIVKRNLDNAEMLAASKKLSAYIHHTIHQRKESVWIAQRAGRAKDGNDETNRGLINMLGMSSSNGLVTHFKQLNIVPVSISYEFDPCDARKTKELYVESQGIEYSKSEKEDVESMQIGIVEPKGKGHVHFGNPIDVELDSISGDDRKEVISALVQNIDYQIQKNYRLWPSNLIANEIFGFQTEKGDRFENDKEIFVSRMNKMLNGIDGDTSELQRIFLAMYQQPLINKAKHG
;
A
#
# COMPACT_ATOMS: atom_id res chain seq x y z
N MET A 1 -18.85 -6.40 5.49
CA MET A 1 -18.00 -5.36 4.87
C MET A 1 -18.82 -4.22 4.28
N ARG A 2 -19.66 -4.46 3.26
CA ARG A 2 -20.38 -3.40 2.52
C ARG A 2 -21.09 -2.33 3.38
N PRO A 3 -21.90 -2.65 4.40
CA PRO A 3 -22.61 -1.62 5.16
C PRO A 3 -21.70 -0.70 5.98
N VAL A 4 -20.57 -1.22 6.47
CA VAL A 4 -19.60 -0.41 7.23
C VAL A 4 -18.85 0.52 6.30
N PHE A 5 -18.43 0.00 5.14
CA PHE A 5 -17.73 0.78 4.13
C PHE A 5 -18.62 1.92 3.61
N GLU A 6 -19.85 1.62 3.18
CA GLU A 6 -20.79 2.61 2.64
C GLU A 6 -21.22 3.66 3.68
N ARG A 7 -21.33 3.30 4.96
CA ARG A 7 -21.79 4.23 6.01
C ARG A 7 -20.69 5.07 6.65
N HIS A 8 -19.48 4.53 6.77
CA HIS A 8 -18.43 5.16 7.58
C HIS A 8 -17.18 5.53 6.78
N ILE A 9 -16.87 4.80 5.71
CA ILE A 9 -15.64 5.02 4.94
C ILE A 9 -15.94 5.83 3.68
N PHE A 10 -16.92 5.39 2.88
CA PHE A 10 -17.28 6.06 1.63
C PHE A 10 -17.62 7.56 1.81
N PRO A 11 -18.33 8.00 2.88
CA PRO A 11 -18.61 9.42 3.08
C PRO A 11 -17.40 10.30 3.42
N THR A 12 -16.23 9.69 3.67
CA THR A 12 -14.98 10.43 3.92
C THR A 12 -14.16 10.66 2.64
N PHE A 13 -14.68 10.20 1.49
CA PHE A 13 -14.17 10.50 0.17
C PHE A 13 -15.14 11.41 -0.57
N ASP A 14 -14.59 12.40 -1.28
CA ASP A 14 -15.35 13.21 -2.24
C ASP A 14 -15.62 12.41 -3.52
N GLU A 15 -14.67 11.55 -3.90
CA GLU A 15 -14.77 10.63 -5.03
C GLU A 15 -13.89 9.41 -4.74
N LEU A 16 -14.37 8.21 -5.04
CA LEU A 16 -13.58 6.98 -4.95
C LEU A 16 -13.79 6.15 -6.21
N THR A 17 -12.72 5.90 -6.97
CA THR A 17 -12.79 5.23 -8.28
C THR A 17 -11.83 4.05 -8.38
N ALA A 18 -12.10 3.14 -9.32
CA ALA A 18 -11.17 2.08 -9.69
C ALA A 18 -11.08 1.88 -11.20
N THR A 19 -9.91 1.45 -11.69
CA THR A 19 -9.64 1.11 -13.10
C THR A 19 -8.72 -0.11 -13.19
N GLY A 20 -8.60 -0.70 -14.39
CA GLY A 20 -7.73 -1.84 -14.68
C GLY A 20 -8.26 -3.20 -14.16
N HIS A 21 -9.41 -3.23 -13.49
CA HIS A 21 -10.02 -4.49 -13.08
C HIS A 21 -10.74 -5.18 -14.26
N GLU A 22 -11.13 -4.40 -15.27
CA GLU A 22 -11.83 -4.83 -16.47
C GLU A 22 -11.04 -5.83 -17.34
N ILE A 23 -9.71 -5.85 -17.22
CA ILE A 23 -8.85 -6.81 -17.93
C ILE A 23 -8.67 -8.14 -17.18
N LEU A 24 -9.16 -8.21 -15.93
CA LEU A 24 -9.01 -9.40 -15.07
C LEU A 24 -10.18 -10.36 -15.27
N ASP A 25 -9.86 -11.65 -15.22
CA ASP A 25 -10.81 -12.75 -15.33
C ASP A 25 -11.43 -13.03 -13.95
N LYS A 26 -12.75 -12.84 -13.84
CA LYS A 26 -13.49 -12.99 -12.57
C LYS A 26 -13.47 -14.41 -12.00
N GLU A 27 -13.19 -15.41 -12.84
CA GLU A 27 -13.09 -16.81 -12.43
C GLU A 27 -11.67 -17.21 -11.97
N LYS A 28 -10.68 -16.32 -12.15
CA LYS A 28 -9.30 -16.54 -11.69
C LYS A 28 -9.06 -15.94 -10.30
N ALA A 29 -8.16 -16.60 -9.58
CA ALA A 29 -7.60 -16.10 -8.33
C ALA A 29 -6.28 -15.39 -8.60
N TYR A 30 -6.05 -14.30 -7.86
CA TYR A 30 -4.91 -13.41 -8.03
C TYR A 30 -4.19 -13.17 -6.71
N LEU A 31 -2.87 -12.97 -6.79
CA LEU A 31 -2.10 -12.34 -5.72
C LEU A 31 -2.03 -10.83 -5.99
N PHE A 32 -2.88 -10.07 -5.33
CA PHE A 32 -2.83 -8.62 -5.36
C PHE A 32 -1.71 -8.11 -4.45
N ILE A 33 -0.74 -7.40 -5.02
CA ILE A 33 0.33 -6.74 -4.27
C ILE A 33 0.19 -5.24 -4.43
N SER A 34 -0.05 -4.52 -3.34
CA SER A 34 -0.24 -3.05 -3.40
C SER A 34 0.80 -2.26 -2.65
N ASN A 35 0.93 -0.98 -3.00
CA ASN A 35 1.48 -0.02 -2.04
C ASN A 35 0.59 0.03 -0.79
N HIS A 36 1.15 0.55 0.30
CA HIS A 36 0.50 0.54 1.59
C HIS A 36 0.57 1.92 2.22
N ARG A 37 -0.54 2.64 2.21
CA ARG A 37 -0.66 4.00 2.75
C ARG A 37 -1.42 4.03 4.06
N ASP A 38 -2.40 3.14 4.24
CA ASP A 38 -3.20 3.02 5.45
C ASP A 38 -3.25 1.57 5.96
N ILE A 39 -3.25 1.38 7.29
CA ILE A 39 -3.14 0.05 7.93
C ILE A 39 -4.27 -0.89 7.50
N VAL A 40 -5.51 -0.41 7.41
CA VAL A 40 -6.69 -1.25 7.14
C VAL A 40 -7.37 -0.85 5.85
N LEU A 41 -7.45 0.45 5.59
CA LEU A 41 -8.29 0.99 4.54
C LEU A 41 -7.89 0.48 3.15
N ASP A 42 -6.60 0.31 2.88
CA ASP A 42 -6.09 -0.19 1.60
C ASP A 42 -6.74 -1.53 1.19
N SER A 43 -6.70 -2.50 2.10
CA SER A 43 -7.30 -3.83 1.88
C SER A 43 -8.83 -3.79 1.78
N TYR A 44 -9.46 -2.85 2.50
CA TYR A 44 -10.92 -2.66 2.50
C TYR A 44 -11.40 -2.05 1.19
N ILE A 45 -10.72 -1.01 0.69
CA ILE A 45 -11.05 -0.39 -0.59
C ILE A 45 -10.88 -1.41 -1.72
N LEU A 46 -9.78 -2.16 -1.71
CA LEU A 46 -9.55 -3.21 -2.71
C LEU A 46 -10.68 -4.25 -2.68
N ASN A 47 -11.02 -4.79 -1.51
CA ASN A 47 -12.11 -5.77 -1.39
C ASN A 47 -13.50 -5.20 -1.72
N TYR A 48 -13.73 -3.91 -1.44
CA TYR A 48 -14.96 -3.23 -1.86
C TYR A 48 -15.06 -3.19 -3.39
N PHE A 49 -14.00 -2.80 -4.08
CA PHE A 49 -13.99 -2.79 -5.55
C PHE A 49 -14.11 -4.18 -6.15
N LEU A 50 -13.37 -5.18 -5.63
CA LEU A 50 -13.56 -6.57 -6.05
C LEU A 50 -15.03 -6.99 -5.92
N PHE A 51 -15.68 -6.67 -4.80
CA PHE A 51 -17.06 -7.03 -4.57
C PHE A 51 -18.04 -6.35 -5.53
N ILE A 52 -17.97 -5.03 -5.73
CA ILE A 52 -18.92 -4.33 -6.61
C ILE A 52 -18.72 -4.67 -8.08
N GLU A 53 -17.49 -5.05 -8.47
CA GLU A 53 -17.16 -5.50 -9.82
C GLU A 53 -17.44 -7.00 -10.05
N GLY A 54 -17.96 -7.71 -9.05
CA GLY A 54 -18.39 -9.11 -9.16
C GLY A 54 -17.28 -10.15 -9.02
N PHE A 55 -16.11 -9.78 -8.49
CA PHE A 55 -15.07 -10.71 -8.07
C PHE A 55 -15.36 -11.26 -6.67
N LYS A 56 -14.74 -12.40 -6.33
CA LYS A 56 -14.64 -12.84 -4.94
C LYS A 56 -13.71 -11.91 -4.15
N SER A 57 -14.04 -11.65 -2.90
CA SER A 57 -13.15 -10.93 -1.97
C SER A 57 -11.84 -11.69 -1.76
N ALA A 58 -10.72 -10.98 -1.73
CA ALA A 58 -9.41 -11.52 -1.39
C ALA A 58 -9.22 -11.72 0.12
N GLU A 59 -8.45 -12.75 0.47
CA GLU A 59 -7.93 -12.93 1.83
C GLU A 59 -6.82 -11.92 2.12
N VAL A 60 -6.80 -11.34 3.31
CA VAL A 60 -5.94 -10.19 3.65
C VAL A 60 -4.82 -10.61 4.58
N ALA A 61 -3.56 -10.40 4.17
CA ALA A 61 -2.41 -10.57 5.05
C ALA A 61 -2.38 -9.48 6.13
N ILE A 62 -2.37 -9.85 7.41
CA ILE A 62 -2.27 -8.90 8.53
C ILE A 62 -1.14 -9.27 9.49
N GLY A 63 -0.43 -8.27 10.02
CA GLY A 63 0.57 -8.47 11.07
C GLY A 63 -0.05 -8.88 12.40
N ASP A 64 0.63 -9.75 13.14
CA ASP A 64 0.26 -10.17 14.49
C ASP A 64 0.26 -9.03 15.54
N ASN A 65 1.02 -7.95 15.29
CA ASN A 65 1.05 -6.75 16.13
C ASN A 65 -0.34 -6.13 16.34
N LEU A 66 -1.24 -6.27 15.38
CA LEU A 66 -2.59 -5.69 15.42
C LEU A 66 -3.57 -6.54 16.24
N LEU A 67 -3.20 -7.75 16.62
CA LEU A 67 -4.09 -8.69 17.32
C LEU A 67 -4.06 -8.53 18.84
N LYS A 68 -3.49 -7.45 19.38
CA LYS A 68 -3.50 -7.20 20.82
C LYS A 68 -4.90 -6.81 21.31
N ASP A 69 -5.66 -6.06 20.52
CA ASP A 69 -7.02 -5.61 20.87
C ASP A 69 -8.12 -6.57 20.42
N GLY A 70 -9.10 -6.79 21.30
CA GLY A 70 -10.18 -7.78 21.10
C GLY A 70 -11.03 -7.52 19.85
N TRP A 71 -11.41 -6.27 19.60
CA TRP A 71 -12.25 -5.92 18.45
C TRP A 71 -11.50 -6.07 17.12
N ILE A 72 -10.17 -5.89 17.10
CA ILE A 72 -9.35 -6.09 15.90
C ILE A 72 -9.32 -7.58 15.54
N LYS A 73 -9.26 -8.48 16.53
CA LYS A 73 -9.38 -9.93 16.28
C LYS A 73 -10.70 -10.29 15.59
N ASP A 74 -11.79 -9.68 16.01
CA ASP A 74 -13.10 -9.92 15.41
C ASP A 74 -13.17 -9.34 13.99
N LEU A 75 -12.61 -8.15 13.78
CA LEU A 75 -12.46 -7.55 12.45
C LEU A 75 -11.67 -8.46 11.50
N VAL A 76 -10.51 -8.94 11.95
CA VAL A 76 -9.62 -9.84 11.20
C VAL A 76 -10.35 -11.14 10.82
N ARG A 77 -11.09 -11.72 11.76
CA ARG A 77 -11.87 -12.95 11.52
C ARG A 77 -12.98 -12.75 10.48
N LEU A 78 -13.62 -11.58 10.48
CA LEU A 78 -14.71 -11.27 9.55
C LEU A 78 -14.23 -10.96 8.11
N ASN A 79 -12.95 -10.62 7.91
CA ASN A 79 -12.40 -10.16 6.63
C ASN A 79 -11.49 -11.19 5.94
N LYS A 80 -11.66 -12.49 6.25
CA LYS A 80 -10.80 -13.57 5.74
C LYS A 80 -9.29 -13.25 5.90
N CYS A 81 -8.91 -12.60 7.00
CA CYS A 81 -7.51 -12.27 7.22
C CYS A 81 -6.72 -13.49 7.67
N PHE A 82 -5.46 -13.61 7.23
CA PHE A 82 -4.48 -14.55 7.77
C PHE A 82 -3.30 -13.80 8.38
N ILE A 83 -2.69 -14.44 9.38
CA ILE A 83 -1.72 -13.79 10.27
C ILE A 83 -0.31 -13.99 9.74
N VAL A 84 0.42 -12.89 9.59
CA VAL A 84 1.85 -12.84 9.33
C VAL A 84 2.55 -12.59 10.66
N LYS A 85 3.32 -13.58 11.12
CA LYS A 85 4.08 -13.48 12.37
C LYS A 85 5.28 -12.54 12.20
N ARG A 86 5.51 -11.67 13.18
CA ARG A 86 6.62 -10.70 13.19
C ARG A 86 7.53 -10.94 14.41
N ASN A 87 8.76 -10.41 14.35
CA ASN A 87 9.73 -10.43 15.45
C ASN A 87 10.02 -11.84 16.00
N LEU A 88 10.19 -12.80 15.09
CA LEU A 88 10.59 -14.17 15.43
C LEU A 88 12.11 -14.31 15.33
N ASP A 89 12.67 -15.27 16.06
CA ASP A 89 14.05 -15.69 15.88
C ASP A 89 14.29 -16.23 14.46
N ASN A 90 15.52 -16.14 13.95
CA ASN A 90 15.83 -16.44 12.54
C ASN A 90 15.33 -17.81 12.05
N ALA A 91 15.44 -18.85 12.87
CA ALA A 91 14.98 -20.20 12.51
C ALA A 91 13.45 -20.28 12.42
N GLU A 92 12.75 -19.68 13.39
CA GLU A 92 11.29 -19.63 13.42
C GLU A 92 10.73 -18.75 12.29
N MET A 93 11.41 -17.63 12.01
CA MET A 93 11.07 -16.74 10.90
C MET A 93 11.17 -17.46 9.55
N LEU A 94 12.20 -18.28 9.33
CA LEU A 94 12.35 -19.08 8.11
C LEU A 94 11.21 -20.09 7.96
N ALA A 95 10.90 -20.83 9.04
CA ALA A 95 9.82 -21.80 9.04
C ALA A 95 8.45 -21.14 8.81
N ALA A 96 8.19 -20.00 9.47
CA ALA A 96 6.98 -19.22 9.29
C ALA A 96 6.86 -18.67 7.86
N SER A 97 7.95 -18.17 7.28
CA SER A 97 8.01 -17.66 5.91
C SER A 97 7.71 -18.74 4.88
N LYS A 98 8.29 -19.94 5.04
CA LYS A 98 7.99 -21.08 4.15
C LYS A 98 6.53 -21.52 4.25
N LYS A 99 5.97 -21.53 5.47
CA LYS A 99 4.55 -21.85 5.69
C LYS A 99 3.63 -20.81 5.06
N LEU A 100 3.97 -19.53 5.16
CA LEU A 100 3.22 -18.43 4.56
C LEU A 100 3.23 -18.51 3.02
N SER A 101 4.39 -18.74 2.43
CA SER A 101 4.55 -18.99 0.99
C SER A 101 3.66 -20.14 0.51
N ALA A 102 3.70 -21.28 1.20
CA ALA A 102 2.88 -22.44 0.87
C ALA A 102 1.38 -22.17 1.02
N TYR A 103 0.99 -21.40 2.05
CA TYR A 103 -0.41 -21.01 2.27
C TYR A 103 -0.95 -20.13 1.15
N ILE A 104 -0.19 -19.10 0.75
CA ILE A 104 -0.57 -18.18 -0.32
C ILE A 104 -0.70 -18.94 -1.65
N HIS A 105 0.30 -19.78 -1.96
CA HIS A 105 0.27 -20.62 -3.17
C HIS A 105 -0.93 -21.59 -3.17
N HIS A 106 -1.19 -22.29 -2.06
CA HIS A 106 -2.35 -23.17 -1.91
C HIS A 106 -3.67 -22.42 -2.10
N THR A 107 -3.79 -21.22 -1.53
CA THR A 107 -5.01 -20.41 -1.60
C THR A 107 -5.33 -19.98 -3.03
N ILE A 108 -4.32 -19.51 -3.77
CA ILE A 108 -4.51 -19.06 -5.15
C ILE A 108 -4.66 -20.26 -6.09
N HIS A 109 -3.72 -21.21 -6.04
CA HIS A 109 -3.63 -22.26 -7.04
C HIS A 109 -4.65 -23.39 -6.83
N GLN A 110 -4.89 -23.80 -5.59
CA GLN A 110 -5.75 -24.94 -5.27
C GLN A 110 -7.15 -24.50 -4.84
N ARG A 111 -7.28 -23.53 -3.93
CA ARG A 111 -8.60 -23.06 -3.46
C ARG A 111 -9.27 -22.08 -4.43
N LYS A 112 -8.54 -21.53 -5.39
CA LYS A 112 -9.05 -20.52 -6.34
C LYS A 112 -9.66 -19.32 -5.61
N GLU A 113 -8.97 -18.85 -4.57
CA GLU A 113 -9.30 -17.65 -3.83
C GLU A 113 -8.15 -16.65 -3.92
N SER A 114 -8.46 -15.37 -4.13
CA SER A 114 -7.46 -14.31 -4.23
C SER A 114 -6.86 -13.96 -2.87
N VAL A 115 -5.65 -13.41 -2.89
CA VAL A 115 -4.94 -12.90 -1.70
C VAL A 115 -4.53 -11.46 -1.95
N TRP A 116 -4.62 -10.62 -0.93
CA TRP A 116 -4.02 -9.30 -0.90
C TRP A 116 -2.88 -9.24 0.12
N ILE A 117 -1.76 -8.64 -0.27
CA ILE A 117 -0.63 -8.36 0.59
C ILE A 117 0.02 -7.02 0.23
N ALA A 118 0.44 -6.25 1.24
CA ALA A 118 1.23 -5.04 1.03
C ALA A 118 2.63 -5.38 0.50
N GLN A 119 3.15 -4.55 -0.40
CA GLN A 119 4.47 -4.71 -1.05
C GLN A 119 5.66 -4.66 -0.07
N ARG A 120 5.43 -4.15 1.14
CA ARG A 120 6.38 -4.16 2.26
C ARG A 120 5.64 -4.21 3.59
N ALA A 121 6.35 -4.63 4.64
CA ALA A 121 5.83 -4.57 6.00
C ALA A 121 5.75 -3.11 6.47
N GLY A 122 4.57 -2.70 6.92
CA GLY A 122 4.30 -1.33 7.37
C GLY A 122 3.93 -0.39 6.22
N ARG A 123 3.19 0.67 6.55
CA ARG A 123 2.77 1.71 5.60
C ARG A 123 3.94 2.63 5.23
N ALA A 124 3.90 3.20 4.04
CA ALA A 124 4.80 4.26 3.63
C ALA A 124 4.58 5.52 4.48
N LYS A 125 5.63 5.96 5.18
CA LYS A 125 5.63 7.22 5.94
C LYS A 125 6.03 8.40 5.06
N ASP A 126 7.01 8.18 4.20
CA ASP A 126 7.64 9.16 3.29
C ASP A 126 6.99 9.21 1.91
N GLY A 127 5.95 8.41 1.70
CA GLY A 127 5.30 8.24 0.41
C GLY A 127 6.15 7.55 -0.67
N ASN A 128 7.28 6.94 -0.31
CA ASN A 128 8.13 6.19 -1.24
C ASN A 128 7.66 4.73 -1.36
N ASP A 129 6.95 4.42 -2.42
CA ASP A 129 6.42 3.08 -2.68
C ASP A 129 7.49 2.16 -3.32
N GLU A 130 8.34 1.52 -2.52
CA GLU A 130 9.29 0.49 -2.95
C GLU A 130 8.95 -0.89 -2.37
N THR A 131 9.01 -1.96 -3.17
CA THR A 131 8.67 -3.29 -2.69
C THR A 131 9.85 -3.94 -1.98
N ASN A 132 9.54 -4.61 -0.87
CA ASN A 132 10.55 -5.30 -0.09
C ASN A 132 10.96 -6.60 -0.81
N ARG A 133 12.22 -6.69 -1.25
CA ARG A 133 12.76 -7.89 -1.90
C ARG A 133 12.58 -9.17 -1.06
N GLY A 134 12.63 -9.04 0.27
CA GLY A 134 12.38 -10.13 1.21
C GLY A 134 10.96 -10.70 1.11
N LEU A 135 9.95 -9.87 0.81
CA LEU A 135 8.58 -10.33 0.55
C LEU A 135 8.54 -11.25 -0.67
N ILE A 136 9.13 -10.80 -1.79
CA ILE A 136 9.12 -11.58 -3.04
C ILE A 136 9.94 -12.87 -2.86
N ASN A 137 11.08 -12.81 -2.17
CA ASN A 137 11.83 -14.01 -1.80
C ASN A 137 10.98 -14.99 -0.98
N MET A 138 10.24 -14.49 0.01
CA MET A 138 9.33 -15.31 0.82
C MET A 138 8.28 -15.99 -0.05
N LEU A 139 7.63 -15.27 -0.96
CA LEU A 139 6.61 -15.84 -1.85
C LEU A 139 7.13 -17.02 -2.68
N GLY A 140 8.42 -17.03 -3.02
CA GLY A 140 9.10 -18.10 -3.76
C GLY A 140 9.69 -19.24 -2.92
N MET A 141 9.48 -19.27 -1.59
CA MET A 141 10.07 -20.29 -0.71
C MET A 141 9.40 -21.67 -0.80
N SER A 142 8.16 -21.75 -1.25
CA SER A 142 7.43 -23.01 -1.44
C SER A 142 7.49 -23.53 -2.88
N SER A 143 8.33 -22.94 -3.75
CA SER A 143 8.48 -23.39 -5.13
C SER A 143 9.04 -24.82 -5.19
N SER A 144 8.34 -25.75 -5.85
CA SER A 144 8.82 -27.12 -6.06
C SER A 144 9.16 -27.45 -7.51
N ASN A 145 8.56 -26.75 -8.48
CA ASN A 145 8.60 -27.08 -9.92
C ASN A 145 9.21 -25.93 -10.75
N GLY A 146 10.18 -25.25 -10.17
CA GLY A 146 10.78 -24.03 -10.70
C GLY A 146 10.10 -22.76 -10.21
N LEU A 147 10.88 -21.69 -10.05
CA LEU A 147 10.50 -20.41 -9.50
C LEU A 147 9.64 -19.59 -10.48
N VAL A 148 9.99 -19.55 -11.76
CA VAL A 148 9.18 -18.89 -12.80
C VAL A 148 7.78 -19.51 -12.87
N THR A 149 7.71 -20.84 -12.99
CA THR A 149 6.44 -21.58 -12.98
C THR A 149 5.63 -21.31 -11.72
N HIS A 150 6.29 -21.29 -10.56
CA HIS A 150 5.65 -20.99 -9.28
C HIS A 150 5.04 -19.58 -9.26
N PHE A 151 5.77 -18.55 -9.70
CA PHE A 151 5.26 -17.19 -9.72
C PHE A 151 4.14 -16.97 -10.74
N LYS A 152 4.18 -17.65 -11.89
CA LYS A 152 3.07 -17.67 -12.84
C LYS A 152 1.78 -18.20 -12.22
N GLN A 153 1.89 -19.25 -11.40
CA GLN A 153 0.73 -19.80 -10.70
C GLN A 153 0.13 -18.86 -9.65
N LEU A 154 0.87 -17.86 -9.18
CA LEU A 154 0.38 -16.86 -8.23
C LEU A 154 -0.44 -15.75 -8.90
N ASN A 155 -0.41 -15.62 -10.24
CA ASN A 155 -1.11 -14.57 -10.98
C ASN A 155 -0.94 -13.19 -10.31
N ILE A 156 0.30 -12.73 -10.16
CA ILE A 156 0.59 -11.49 -9.43
C ILE A 156 0.01 -10.30 -10.19
N VAL A 157 -0.81 -9.49 -9.51
CA VAL A 157 -1.35 -8.23 -10.02
C VAL A 157 -0.89 -7.10 -9.10
N PRO A 158 0.02 -6.23 -9.57
CA PRO A 158 0.38 -5.02 -8.83
C PRO A 158 -0.82 -4.07 -8.76
N VAL A 159 -1.04 -3.42 -7.61
CA VAL A 159 -2.16 -2.51 -7.39
C VAL A 159 -1.67 -1.17 -6.85
N SER A 160 -2.01 -0.07 -7.51
CA SER A 160 -1.74 1.28 -7.02
C SER A 160 -2.95 1.80 -6.26
N ILE A 161 -2.76 2.18 -5.01
CA ILE A 161 -3.75 2.86 -4.18
C ILE A 161 -3.25 4.28 -3.93
N SER A 162 -4.09 5.26 -4.26
CA SER A 162 -3.75 6.68 -4.17
C SER A 162 -4.85 7.43 -3.45
N TYR A 163 -4.44 8.35 -2.59
CA TYR A 163 -5.30 9.23 -1.81
C TYR A 163 -4.86 10.67 -2.10
N GLU A 164 -5.81 11.57 -2.31
CA GLU A 164 -5.53 12.99 -2.47
C GLU A 164 -4.95 13.57 -1.18
N PHE A 165 -5.50 13.15 -0.04
CA PHE A 165 -4.96 13.41 1.28
C PHE A 165 -4.75 12.11 2.06
N ASP A 166 -3.53 11.91 2.54
CA ASP A 166 -3.22 10.79 3.42
C ASP A 166 -3.85 11.04 4.81
N PRO A 167 -4.74 10.16 5.30
CA PRO A 167 -5.46 10.43 6.54
C PRO A 167 -4.52 10.45 7.76
N CYS A 168 -3.35 9.82 7.66
CA CYS A 168 -2.37 9.75 8.73
C CYS A 168 -1.17 10.70 8.51
N ASP A 169 -1.29 11.70 7.63
CA ASP A 169 -0.20 12.62 7.25
C ASP A 169 0.45 13.33 8.46
N ALA A 170 -0.34 13.84 9.41
CA ALA A 170 0.18 14.46 10.64
C ALA A 170 1.05 13.49 11.45
N ARG A 171 0.57 12.25 11.65
CA ARG A 171 1.29 11.23 12.44
C ARG A 171 2.57 10.78 11.76
N LYS A 172 2.51 10.56 10.44
CA LYS A 172 3.67 10.21 9.63
C LYS A 172 4.72 11.31 9.67
N THR A 173 4.28 12.57 9.58
CA THR A 173 5.18 13.72 9.65
C THR A 173 5.86 13.81 11.01
N LYS A 174 5.12 13.64 12.11
CA LYS A 174 5.71 13.58 13.46
C LYS A 174 6.75 12.48 13.60
N GLU A 175 6.42 11.27 13.14
CA GLU A 175 7.32 10.11 13.20
C GLU A 175 8.62 10.38 12.41
N LEU A 176 8.50 10.85 11.17
CA LEU A 176 9.64 11.21 10.32
C LEU A 176 10.47 12.37 10.89
N TYR A 177 9.84 13.34 11.56
CA TYR A 177 10.53 14.44 12.22
C TYR A 177 11.36 13.96 13.41
N VAL A 178 10.80 13.11 14.28
CA VAL A 178 11.56 12.53 15.40
C VAL A 178 12.77 11.74 14.88
N GLU A 179 12.57 10.93 13.83
CA GLU A 179 13.64 10.18 13.17
C GLU A 179 14.70 11.12 12.54
N SER A 180 14.31 12.26 11.96
CA SER A 180 15.25 13.23 11.37
C SER A 180 16.15 13.90 12.40
N GLN A 181 15.69 13.99 13.66
CA GLN A 181 16.51 14.47 14.79
C GLN A 181 17.46 13.40 15.34
N GLY A 182 17.54 12.22 14.73
CA GLY A 182 18.35 11.10 15.22
C GLY A 182 17.79 10.43 16.47
N ILE A 183 16.53 10.66 16.79
CA ILE A 183 15.84 10.05 17.93
C ILE A 183 15.11 8.80 17.43
N GLU A 184 15.29 7.68 18.14
CA GLU A 184 14.55 6.46 17.84
C GLU A 184 13.06 6.67 18.19
N TYR A 185 12.20 6.55 17.19
CA TYR A 185 10.77 6.68 17.39
C TYR A 185 10.19 5.43 18.07
N SER A 186 9.80 5.58 19.33
CA SER A 186 9.15 4.51 20.08
C SER A 186 7.63 4.58 19.91
N LYS A 187 7.08 3.60 19.18
CA LYS A 187 5.64 3.47 18.98
C LYS A 187 4.93 3.11 20.26
N SER A 188 3.86 3.83 20.58
CA SER A 188 2.98 3.42 21.68
C SER A 188 2.14 2.21 21.27
N GLU A 189 1.71 1.40 22.24
CA GLU A 189 0.90 0.20 21.94
C GLU A 189 -0.44 0.51 21.26
N LYS A 190 -0.96 1.73 21.42
CA LYS A 190 -2.25 2.17 20.86
C LYS A 190 -2.12 2.90 19.52
N GLU A 191 -0.91 3.19 19.07
CA GLU A 191 -0.69 4.07 17.93
C GLU A 191 -1.24 3.50 16.60
N ASP A 192 -1.14 2.18 16.43
CA ASP A 192 -1.71 1.48 15.28
C ASP A 192 -3.25 1.55 15.30
N VAL A 193 -3.86 1.37 16.48
CA VAL A 193 -5.32 1.44 16.68
C VAL A 193 -5.83 2.84 16.35
N GLU A 194 -5.16 3.86 16.87
CA GLU A 194 -5.49 5.26 16.61
C GLU A 194 -5.34 5.60 15.14
N SER A 195 -4.28 5.10 14.49
CA SER A 195 -4.11 5.27 13.05
C SER A 195 -5.23 4.62 12.24
N MET A 196 -5.69 3.44 12.63
CA MET A 196 -6.83 2.76 11.99
C MET A 196 -8.11 3.58 12.13
N GLN A 197 -8.36 4.17 13.31
CA GLN A 197 -9.52 5.03 13.54
C GLN A 197 -9.45 6.29 12.67
N ILE A 198 -8.30 6.96 12.66
CA ILE A 198 -8.02 8.14 11.83
C ILE A 198 -8.23 7.83 10.35
N GLY A 199 -7.71 6.70 9.85
CA GLY A 199 -7.90 6.23 8.48
C GLY A 199 -9.38 6.12 8.08
N ILE A 200 -10.23 5.70 9.01
CA ILE A 200 -11.69 5.57 8.79
C ILE A 200 -12.38 6.94 8.78
N VAL A 201 -12.04 7.85 9.69
CA VAL A 201 -12.84 9.07 9.94
C VAL A 201 -12.34 10.33 9.25
N GLU A 202 -11.03 10.45 8.99
CA GLU A 202 -10.47 11.69 8.42
C GLU A 202 -10.85 11.84 6.94
N PRO A 203 -11.21 13.06 6.48
CA PRO A 203 -11.44 13.32 5.06
C PRO A 203 -10.18 13.06 4.23
N LYS A 204 -10.36 12.28 3.17
CA LYS A 204 -9.28 11.84 2.25
C LYS A 204 -9.30 12.56 0.91
N GLY A 205 -10.28 13.44 0.68
CA GLY A 205 -10.54 14.02 -0.63
C GLY A 205 -10.91 12.91 -1.60
N LYS A 206 -10.21 12.85 -2.74
CA LYS A 206 -10.41 11.81 -3.74
C LYS A 206 -9.50 10.59 -3.50
N GLY A 207 -9.99 9.42 -3.88
CA GLY A 207 -9.26 8.16 -3.84
C GLY A 207 -9.34 7.42 -5.17
N HIS A 208 -8.28 6.69 -5.49
CA HIS A 208 -8.24 5.87 -6.70
C HIS A 208 -7.45 4.57 -6.50
N VAL A 209 -8.02 3.47 -7.00
CA VAL A 209 -7.37 2.16 -7.08
C VAL A 209 -7.16 1.77 -8.54
N HIS A 210 -5.92 1.46 -8.91
CA HIS A 210 -5.62 0.93 -10.23
C HIS A 210 -5.11 -0.51 -10.10
N PHE A 211 -5.81 -1.45 -10.72
CA PHE A 211 -5.35 -2.82 -10.87
C PHE A 211 -4.46 -2.92 -12.10
N GLY A 212 -3.19 -3.30 -11.91
CA GLY A 212 -2.24 -3.44 -13.00
C GLY A 212 -2.45 -4.69 -13.85
N ASN A 213 -1.54 -4.90 -14.79
CA ASN A 213 -1.50 -6.11 -15.60
C ASN A 213 -0.92 -7.28 -14.79
N PRO A 214 -1.50 -8.50 -14.92
CA PRO A 214 -0.86 -9.70 -14.39
C PRO A 214 0.57 -9.87 -14.92
N ILE A 215 1.54 -10.10 -14.03
CA ILE A 215 2.96 -10.29 -14.39
C ILE A 215 3.17 -11.72 -14.91
N ASP A 216 2.75 -12.00 -16.14
CA ASP A 216 2.94 -13.30 -16.82
C ASP A 216 3.94 -13.17 -17.98
N VAL A 217 3.72 -12.19 -18.86
CA VAL A 217 4.56 -11.96 -20.04
C VAL A 217 5.99 -11.58 -19.65
N GLU A 218 6.16 -10.79 -18.61
CA GLU A 218 7.50 -10.42 -18.13
C GLU A 218 8.24 -11.61 -17.52
N LEU A 219 7.50 -12.59 -16.96
CA LEU A 219 8.09 -13.85 -16.51
C LEU A 219 8.52 -14.73 -17.69
N ASP A 220 7.83 -14.68 -18.84
CA ASP A 220 8.25 -15.39 -20.07
C ASP A 220 9.58 -14.89 -20.63
N SER A 221 9.92 -13.63 -20.36
CA SER A 221 11.18 -13.04 -20.84
C SER A 221 12.42 -13.49 -20.06
N ILE A 222 12.24 -14.15 -18.92
CA ILE A 222 13.35 -14.57 -18.05
C ILE A 222 13.91 -15.91 -18.54
N SER A 223 15.15 -15.91 -19.02
CA SER A 223 15.83 -17.12 -19.43
C SER A 223 16.31 -17.93 -18.22
N GLY A 224 15.55 -18.95 -17.83
CA GLY A 224 15.92 -19.86 -16.75
C GLY A 224 15.25 -19.53 -15.43
N ASP A 225 15.86 -19.98 -14.33
CA ASP A 225 15.22 -20.03 -13.02
C ASP A 225 16.14 -19.55 -11.89
N ASP A 226 17.13 -18.72 -12.24
CA ASP A 226 18.00 -18.11 -11.25
C ASP A 226 17.17 -17.23 -10.31
N ARG A 227 17.22 -17.55 -9.02
CA ARG A 227 16.40 -16.88 -8.02
C ARG A 227 16.73 -15.40 -7.91
N LYS A 228 17.98 -15.00 -8.05
CA LYS A 228 18.34 -13.59 -7.91
C LYS A 228 17.75 -12.78 -9.06
N GLU A 229 17.82 -13.30 -10.28
CA GLU A 229 17.26 -12.69 -11.49
C GLU A 229 15.74 -12.62 -11.44
N VAL A 230 15.05 -13.75 -11.19
CA VAL A 230 13.58 -13.81 -11.12
C VAL A 230 13.02 -12.85 -10.08
N ILE A 231 13.61 -12.85 -8.88
CA ILE A 231 13.17 -11.96 -7.80
C ILE A 231 13.43 -10.49 -8.14
N SER A 232 14.56 -10.18 -8.81
CA SER A 232 14.86 -8.81 -9.22
C SER A 232 13.88 -8.31 -10.27
N ALA A 233 13.55 -9.14 -11.27
CA ALA A 233 12.60 -8.81 -12.32
C ALA A 233 11.20 -8.56 -11.75
N LEU A 234 10.74 -9.42 -10.83
CA LEU A 234 9.46 -9.25 -10.14
C LEU A 234 9.40 -7.97 -9.31
N VAL A 235 10.44 -7.68 -8.51
CA VAL A 235 10.52 -6.44 -7.73
C VAL A 235 10.42 -5.22 -8.65
N GLN A 236 11.20 -5.20 -9.73
CA GLN A 236 11.21 -4.08 -10.68
C GLN A 236 9.86 -3.91 -11.38
N ASN A 237 9.20 -4.99 -11.78
CA ASN A 237 7.91 -4.91 -12.45
C ASN A 237 6.79 -4.47 -11.49
N ILE A 238 6.76 -4.98 -10.26
CA ILE A 238 5.82 -4.54 -9.22
C ILE A 238 6.02 -3.04 -8.94
N ASP A 239 7.26 -2.60 -8.70
CA ASP A 239 7.57 -1.19 -8.45
C ASP A 239 7.19 -0.32 -9.66
N TYR A 240 7.52 -0.75 -10.88
CA TYR A 240 7.15 -0.04 -12.11
C TYR A 240 5.65 0.15 -12.23
N GLN A 241 4.86 -0.93 -12.13
CA GLN A 241 3.41 -0.84 -12.28
C GLN A 241 2.77 -0.02 -11.16
N ILE A 242 3.20 -0.20 -9.90
CA ILE A 242 2.64 0.54 -8.77
C ILE A 242 2.94 2.03 -8.89
N GLN A 243 4.17 2.41 -9.21
CA GLN A 243 4.58 3.81 -9.29
C GLN A 243 4.06 4.49 -10.56
N LYS A 244 4.06 3.80 -11.72
CA LYS A 244 3.54 4.37 -12.97
C LYS A 244 2.02 4.56 -12.91
N ASN A 245 1.30 3.62 -12.33
CA ASN A 245 -0.16 3.67 -12.26
C ASN A 245 -0.70 4.45 -11.04
N TYR A 246 0.18 4.95 -10.16
CA TYR A 246 -0.22 5.86 -9.10
C TYR A 246 -0.88 7.11 -9.71
N ARG A 247 -2.12 7.41 -9.30
CA ARG A 247 -2.84 8.63 -9.74
C ARG A 247 -2.28 9.82 -8.95
N LEU A 248 -1.70 10.76 -9.67
CA LEU A 248 -1.25 12.02 -9.08
C LEU A 248 -2.45 12.93 -8.87
N TRP A 249 -2.48 13.55 -7.70
CA TRP A 249 -3.47 14.54 -7.30
C TRP A 249 -2.87 15.95 -7.32
N PRO A 250 -3.69 17.00 -7.33
CA PRO A 250 -3.20 18.37 -7.21
C PRO A 250 -2.25 18.55 -6.02
N SER A 251 -2.53 17.91 -4.88
CA SER A 251 -1.67 17.92 -3.68
C SER A 251 -0.23 17.48 -3.97
N ASN A 252 -0.01 16.48 -4.83
CA ASN A 252 1.33 16.02 -5.19
C ASN A 252 2.10 17.07 -6.01
N LEU A 253 1.41 17.71 -6.96
CA LEU A 253 2.00 18.73 -7.84
C LEU A 253 2.27 20.03 -7.07
N ILE A 254 1.33 20.46 -6.24
CA ILE A 254 1.47 21.64 -5.38
C ILE A 254 2.62 21.43 -4.39
N ALA A 255 2.73 20.24 -3.77
CA ALA A 255 3.83 19.93 -2.87
C ALA A 255 5.19 20.06 -3.59
N ASN A 256 5.30 19.57 -4.82
CA ASN A 256 6.50 19.73 -5.64
C ASN A 256 6.84 21.20 -5.95
N GLU A 257 5.84 22.00 -6.28
CA GLU A 257 6.01 23.44 -6.53
C GLU A 257 6.52 24.17 -5.28
N ILE A 258 5.90 23.94 -4.12
CA ILE A 258 6.29 24.57 -2.85
C ILE A 258 7.69 24.12 -2.41
N PHE A 259 8.06 22.85 -2.65
CA PHE A 259 9.38 22.31 -2.29
C PHE A 259 10.54 22.89 -3.12
N GLY A 260 10.27 23.61 -4.21
CA GLY A 260 11.28 24.38 -4.95
C GLY A 260 11.67 23.82 -6.32
N PHE A 261 10.94 22.83 -6.87
CA PHE A 261 11.11 22.45 -8.27
C PHE A 261 10.13 23.24 -9.14
N GLN A 262 10.63 24.27 -9.82
CA GLN A 262 9.85 24.98 -10.83
C GLN A 262 9.41 24.00 -11.92
N THR A 263 8.10 23.76 -11.99
CA THR A 263 7.44 23.40 -13.24
C THR A 263 6.68 24.63 -13.70
N GLU A 264 6.59 24.84 -15.01
CA GLU A 264 6.15 26.10 -15.59
C GLU A 264 4.80 26.60 -15.03
N LYS A 265 4.78 27.91 -14.75
CA LYS A 265 3.66 28.68 -14.20
C LYS A 265 2.31 28.35 -14.86
N GLY A 266 1.25 28.40 -14.05
CA GLY A 266 0.02 29.09 -14.45
C GLY A 266 -1.25 28.48 -13.87
N ASP A 267 -1.91 29.22 -12.97
CA ASP A 267 -3.35 29.31 -12.70
C ASP A 267 -4.21 28.05 -12.48
N ARG A 268 -3.69 26.82 -12.67
CA ARG A 268 -4.53 25.61 -12.71
C ARG A 268 -5.03 25.13 -11.35
N PHE A 269 -4.39 25.54 -10.25
CA PHE A 269 -4.61 24.96 -8.93
C PHE A 269 -4.67 26.00 -7.79
N GLU A 270 -4.96 27.27 -8.06
CA GLU A 270 -4.88 28.31 -7.01
C GLU A 270 -5.76 27.97 -5.79
N ASN A 271 -7.01 27.56 -6.03
CA ASN A 271 -7.91 27.10 -4.97
C ASN A 271 -7.41 25.82 -4.26
N ASP A 272 -6.89 24.85 -5.02
CA ASP A 272 -6.37 23.60 -4.47
C ASP A 272 -5.11 23.84 -3.62
N LYS A 273 -4.30 24.84 -3.97
CA LYS A 273 -3.11 25.27 -3.24
C LYS A 273 -3.50 25.85 -1.88
N GLU A 274 -4.50 26.72 -1.83
CA GLU A 274 -5.02 27.25 -0.57
C GLU A 274 -5.57 26.12 0.34
N ILE A 275 -6.34 25.19 -0.23
CA ILE A 275 -6.88 24.03 0.50
C ILE A 275 -5.75 23.16 1.05
N PHE A 276 -4.75 22.83 0.23
CA PHE A 276 -3.63 21.98 0.63
C PHE A 276 -2.75 22.64 1.69
N VAL A 277 -2.43 23.93 1.54
CA VAL A 277 -1.64 24.69 2.53
C VAL A 277 -2.41 24.83 3.85
N SER A 278 -3.72 25.10 3.79
CA SER A 278 -4.58 25.13 4.97
C SER A 278 -4.61 23.79 5.69
N ARG A 279 -4.74 22.68 4.95
CA ARG A 279 -4.64 21.33 5.50
C ARG A 279 -3.29 21.09 6.16
N MET A 280 -2.18 21.39 5.48
CA MET A 280 -0.83 21.23 6.02
C MET A 280 -0.70 21.98 7.35
N ASN A 281 -1.07 23.26 7.40
CA ASN A 281 -1.01 24.05 8.63
C ASN A 281 -1.91 23.46 9.73
N LYS A 282 -3.12 22.98 9.40
CA LYS A 282 -4.01 22.31 10.35
C LYS A 282 -3.40 21.02 10.91
N MET A 283 -2.81 20.19 10.05
CA MET A 283 -2.24 18.89 10.42
C MET A 283 -0.95 19.02 11.22
N LEU A 284 -0.16 20.07 10.97
CA LEU A 284 1.08 20.33 11.70
C LEU A 284 0.85 21.10 13.00
N ASN A 285 -0.33 21.70 13.19
CA ASN A 285 -0.67 22.41 14.41
C ASN A 285 -0.65 21.46 15.62
N GLY A 286 0.13 21.78 16.64
CA GLY A 286 0.28 20.96 17.83
C GLY A 286 1.30 19.81 17.73
N ILE A 287 2.07 19.74 16.64
CA ILE A 287 3.27 18.90 16.58
C ILE A 287 4.45 19.73 17.10
N ASP A 288 5.09 19.25 18.17
CA ASP A 288 6.31 19.87 18.70
C ASP A 288 7.48 19.71 17.71
N GLY A 289 8.12 20.81 17.33
CA GLY A 289 9.28 20.79 16.44
C GLY A 289 9.51 22.10 15.70
N ASP A 290 10.58 22.16 14.91
CA ASP A 290 10.82 23.25 13.97
C ASP A 290 9.75 23.23 12.87
N THR A 291 9.00 24.33 12.77
CA THR A 291 7.87 24.43 11.83
C THR A 291 8.32 24.29 10.37
N SER A 292 9.49 24.82 10.01
CA SER A 292 9.99 24.78 8.64
C SER A 292 10.38 23.35 8.26
N GLU A 293 11.01 22.61 9.18
CA GLU A 293 11.35 21.21 8.97
C GLU A 293 10.11 20.31 8.90
N LEU A 294 9.13 20.52 9.79
CA LEU A 294 7.85 19.81 9.74
C LEU A 294 7.12 20.02 8.40
N GLN A 295 7.05 21.27 7.92
CA GLN A 295 6.51 21.58 6.59
C GLN A 295 7.29 20.89 5.48
N ARG A 296 8.63 20.92 5.54
CA ARG A 296 9.49 20.24 4.56
C ARG A 296 9.20 18.74 4.50
N ILE A 297 9.08 18.07 5.65
CA ILE A 297 8.77 16.64 5.73
C ILE A 297 7.38 16.34 5.17
N PHE A 298 6.37 17.13 5.55
CA PHE A 298 5.01 16.99 5.05
C PHE A 298 4.97 17.12 3.52
N LEU A 299 5.60 18.15 2.96
CA LEU A 299 5.68 18.37 1.52
C LEU A 299 6.42 17.25 0.79
N ALA A 300 7.55 16.79 1.34
CA ALA A 300 8.33 15.70 0.76
C ALA A 300 7.49 14.40 0.60
N MET A 301 6.68 14.08 1.61
CA MET A 301 5.78 12.92 1.57
C MET A 301 4.77 12.99 0.41
N TYR A 302 4.20 14.17 0.15
CA TYR A 302 3.26 14.39 -0.95
C TYR A 302 3.97 14.52 -2.31
N GLN A 303 5.22 14.98 -2.35
CA GLN A 303 6.02 15.06 -3.57
C GLN A 303 6.50 13.68 -4.04
N GLN A 304 6.82 12.77 -3.11
CA GLN A 304 7.47 11.50 -3.43
C GLN A 304 6.76 10.63 -4.50
N PRO A 305 5.42 10.53 -4.55
CA PRO A 305 4.73 9.83 -5.64
C PRO A 305 5.04 10.40 -7.03
N LEU A 306 5.19 11.72 -7.16
CA LEU A 306 5.58 12.37 -8.41
C LEU A 306 7.00 11.99 -8.80
N ILE A 307 7.94 12.04 -7.85
CA ILE A 307 9.35 11.62 -8.07
C ILE A 307 9.41 10.16 -8.51
N ASN A 308 8.66 9.28 -7.85
CA ASN A 308 8.62 7.86 -8.20
C ASN A 308 8.06 7.64 -9.60
N LYS A 309 6.98 8.34 -9.97
CA LYS A 309 6.40 8.24 -11.30
C LYS A 309 7.33 8.75 -12.40
N ALA A 310 8.08 9.83 -12.14
CA ALA A 310 9.05 10.41 -13.07
C ALA A 310 10.22 9.48 -13.40
N LYS A 311 10.55 8.50 -12.54
CA LYS A 311 11.54 7.45 -12.84
C LYS A 311 11.13 6.58 -14.04
N HIS A 312 9.85 6.57 -14.40
CA HIS A 312 9.23 5.69 -15.40
C HIS A 312 8.70 6.43 -16.63
N GLY A 313 9.15 7.68 -16.86
CA GLY A 313 8.79 8.53 -17.99
C GLY A 313 7.79 9.62 -17.66
#